data_AF-A0A7V2H7S3-F1
#
_entry.id   AF-A0A7V2H7S3-F1
#
_cell.length_a   1.000
_cell.length_b   1.000
_cell.length_c   1.000
_cell.angle_alpha   90.00
_cell.angle_beta   90.00
_cell.angle_gamma   90.00
#
_symmetry.space_group_name_H-M   'P 1'
#
loop_
_entity.id
_entity.type
_entity.pdbx_description
1 polymer ?
#
loop_
_entity_poly.entity_id
_entity_poly.type
_entity_poly.pdbx_seq_one_letter_code
_entity_poly.pdbx_strand_id
1 'polypeptide(L)'
;MQFSWWMLLGLLAIAAGSIGVTWLLALRWTRYRRFYQLQDACRTHGLAVVPRERAALPGDSALGRLAPFRIRWFLTGGGITLLRAQSTLQTYNLLILQIPTDWPASALRPVRAATCCIDALELFSYPSTRGVERFTLHGVDPSAARRLDASQARGLLPPDIGLLIVGHELIIDFSERPFDAIEFDRMIALARQLAGILPVPRSAPAEQTA
;
A
#
# COMPACT_ATOMS: atom_id res chain seq x y z
N MET A 1 56.80 33.56 -24.37
CA MET A 1 55.33 33.46 -24.34
C MET A 1 54.86 33.88 -22.96
N GLN A 2 54.09 34.97 -22.84
CA GLN A 2 53.60 35.44 -21.54
C GLN A 2 52.28 34.72 -21.21
N PHE A 3 52.19 34.11 -20.03
CA PHE A 3 51.00 33.41 -19.55
C PHE A 3 49.96 34.44 -19.05
N SER A 4 48.73 34.35 -19.55
CA SER A 4 47.64 35.27 -19.15
C SER A 4 46.86 34.70 -17.96
N TRP A 5 47.12 35.23 -16.77
CA TRP A 5 46.39 34.89 -15.55
C TRP A 5 44.89 35.16 -15.64
N TRP A 6 44.48 36.19 -16.38
CA TRP A 6 43.06 36.52 -16.58
C TRP A 6 42.32 35.44 -17.36
N MET A 7 42.98 34.84 -18.36
CA MET A 7 42.41 33.72 -19.10
C MET A 7 42.22 32.50 -18.19
N LEU A 8 43.21 32.20 -17.34
CA LEU A 8 43.10 31.11 -16.36
C LEU A 8 41.93 31.35 -15.39
N LEU A 9 41.82 32.54 -14.81
CA LEU A 9 40.72 32.88 -13.90
C LEU A 9 39.34 32.78 -14.59
N GLY A 10 39.24 33.24 -15.83
CA GLY A 10 38.02 33.10 -16.63
C GLY A 10 37.63 31.63 -16.86
N LEU A 11 38.60 30.79 -17.24
CA LEU A 11 38.38 29.35 -17.41
C LEU A 11 37.99 28.66 -16.09
N LEU A 12 38.62 29.02 -14.98
CA LEU A 12 38.28 28.50 -13.65
C LEU A 12 36.87 28.91 -13.22
N ALA A 13 36.46 30.15 -13.48
CA ALA A 13 35.12 30.63 -13.18
C ALA A 13 34.05 29.88 -13.99
N ILE A 14 34.30 29.66 -15.29
CA ILE A 14 33.40 28.87 -16.16
C ILE A 14 33.32 27.42 -15.66
N ALA A 15 34.45 26.80 -15.32
CA ALA A 15 34.50 25.44 -14.79
C ALA A 15 33.72 25.31 -13.46
N ALA A 16 33.96 26.23 -12.51
CA ALA A 16 33.25 26.25 -11.24
C ALA A 16 31.73 26.46 -11.43
N GLY A 17 31.33 27.36 -12.34
CA GLY A 17 29.93 27.56 -12.70
C GLY A 17 29.28 26.30 -13.27
N SER A 18 29.96 25.60 -14.18
CA SER A 18 29.48 24.35 -14.79
C SER A 18 29.33 23.22 -13.76
N ILE A 19 30.32 23.07 -12.86
CA ILE A 19 30.25 22.10 -11.76
C ILE A 19 29.07 22.44 -10.82
N GLY A 20 28.88 23.71 -10.49
CA GLY A 20 27.77 24.17 -9.64
C GLY A 20 26.40 23.85 -10.25
N VAL A 21 26.20 24.14 -11.53
CA VAL A 21 24.95 23.83 -12.25
C VAL A 21 24.72 22.33 -12.31
N THR A 22 25.76 21.55 -12.65
CA THR A 22 25.67 20.09 -12.72
C THR A 22 25.30 19.49 -11.36
N TRP A 23 25.91 19.98 -10.28
CA TRP A 23 25.61 19.55 -8.91
C TRP A 23 24.17 19.90 -8.49
N LEU A 24 23.70 21.13 -8.79
CA LEU A 24 22.33 21.54 -8.50
C LEU A 24 21.31 20.69 -9.28
N LEU A 25 21.58 20.40 -10.56
CA LEU A 25 20.74 19.50 -11.35
C LEU A 25 20.77 18.09 -10.77
N ALA A 26 21.94 17.56 -10.42
CA ALA A 26 22.06 16.24 -9.80
C ALA A 26 21.27 16.16 -8.49
N LEU A 27 21.35 17.17 -7.63
CA LEU A 27 20.57 17.24 -6.39
C LEU A 27 19.07 17.33 -6.65
N ARG A 28 18.64 18.16 -7.60
CA ARG A 28 17.23 18.28 -7.99
C ARG A 28 16.70 16.94 -8.50
N TRP A 29 17.41 16.30 -9.42
CA TRP A 29 16.96 15.05 -10.00
C TRP A 29 17.00 13.90 -9.01
N THR A 30 18.03 13.79 -8.18
CA THR A 30 18.12 12.71 -7.17
C THR A 30 17.08 12.85 -6.06
N ARG A 31 16.84 14.07 -5.56
CA ARG A 31 15.86 14.32 -4.49
C ARG A 31 14.42 14.04 -4.93
N TYR A 32 14.09 14.35 -6.18
CA TYR A 32 12.75 14.14 -6.73
C TYR A 32 12.60 12.86 -7.58
N ARG A 33 13.66 12.08 -7.78
CA ARG A 33 13.63 10.86 -8.60
C ARG A 33 12.52 9.91 -8.17
N ARG A 34 12.45 9.63 -6.86
CA ARG A 34 11.42 8.73 -6.30
C ARG A 34 10.02 9.25 -6.54
N PHE A 35 9.80 10.56 -6.43
CA PHE A 35 8.49 11.17 -6.68
C PHE A 35 8.08 11.03 -8.15
N TYR A 36 8.99 11.31 -9.09
CA TYR A 36 8.68 11.16 -10.51
C TYR A 36 8.47 9.71 -10.92
N GLN A 37 9.29 8.78 -10.40
CA GLN A 37 9.08 7.34 -10.62
C GLN A 37 7.72 6.88 -10.09
N LEU A 38 7.33 7.36 -8.91
CA LEU A 38 6.02 7.09 -8.33
C LEU A 38 4.90 7.62 -9.22
N GLN A 39 5.02 8.88 -9.64
CA GLN A 39 4.01 9.54 -10.48
C GLN A 39 3.87 8.86 -11.84
N ASP A 40 4.98 8.45 -12.44
CA ASP A 40 5.00 7.76 -13.74
C ASP A 40 4.35 6.38 -13.63
N ALA A 41 4.71 5.61 -12.60
CA ALA A 41 4.06 4.33 -12.31
C ALA A 41 2.54 4.49 -12.08
N CYS A 42 2.14 5.53 -11.34
CA CYS A 42 0.73 5.83 -11.14
C CYS A 42 0.01 6.10 -12.45
N ARG A 43 0.59 6.91 -13.34
CA ARG A 43 0.00 7.21 -14.65
C ARG A 43 -0.18 5.98 -15.51
N THR A 44 0.80 5.06 -15.52
CA THR A 44 0.71 3.78 -16.25
C THR A 44 -0.49 2.94 -15.82
N HIS A 45 -0.89 3.03 -14.54
CA HIS A 45 -2.07 2.32 -14.01
C HIS A 45 -3.35 3.16 -13.97
N GLY A 46 -3.35 4.37 -14.53
CA GLY A 46 -4.50 5.29 -14.47
C GLY A 46 -4.79 5.82 -13.07
N LEU A 47 -3.81 5.80 -12.16
CA LEU A 47 -3.91 6.34 -10.81
C LEU A 47 -3.56 7.83 -10.81
N ALA A 48 -4.41 8.64 -10.20
CA ALA A 48 -4.17 10.05 -9.96
C ALA A 48 -3.56 10.27 -8.58
N VAL A 49 -2.54 11.13 -8.50
CA VAL A 49 -2.00 11.61 -7.23
C VAL A 49 -2.97 12.65 -6.66
N VAL A 50 -3.57 12.37 -5.51
CA VAL A 50 -4.50 13.29 -4.87
C VAL A 50 -3.74 14.18 -3.89
N PRO A 51 -3.92 15.51 -3.94
CA PRO A 51 -3.36 16.42 -2.95
C PRO A 51 -3.81 16.02 -1.54
N ARG A 52 -2.89 16.08 -0.58
CA ARG A 52 -3.12 15.63 0.80
C ARG A 52 -4.38 16.24 1.45
N GLU A 53 -4.71 17.48 1.13
CA GLU A 53 -5.89 18.19 1.66
C GLU A 53 -7.21 17.59 1.18
N ARG A 54 -7.20 16.89 0.04
CA ARG A 54 -8.35 16.21 -0.56
C ARG A 54 -8.31 14.69 -0.34
N ALA A 55 -7.27 14.18 0.31
CA ALA A 55 -7.14 12.78 0.63
C ALA A 55 -8.11 12.43 1.75
N ALA A 56 -9.36 12.16 1.38
CA ALA A 56 -10.33 11.52 2.25
C ALA A 56 -10.28 10.02 2.00
N LEU A 57 -10.21 9.22 3.07
CA LEU A 57 -10.56 7.81 2.97
C LEU A 57 -12.04 7.73 2.53
N PRO A 58 -12.42 6.69 1.76
CA PRO A 58 -13.84 6.44 1.50
C PRO A 58 -14.60 6.44 2.83
N GLY A 59 -15.71 7.18 2.93
CA GLY A 59 -16.36 7.49 4.21
C GLY A 59 -16.76 6.26 5.04
N ASP A 60 -17.00 5.13 4.38
CA ASP A 60 -17.37 3.85 5.00
C ASP A 60 -16.20 2.87 5.10
N SER A 61 -14.98 3.28 4.71
CA SER A 61 -13.81 2.40 4.77
C SER A 61 -13.52 2.03 6.22
N ALA A 62 -13.26 0.74 6.46
CA ALA A 62 -12.82 0.25 7.76
C ALA A 62 -11.54 0.96 8.24
N LEU A 63 -10.74 1.49 7.30
CA LEU A 63 -9.55 2.27 7.60
C LEU A 63 -9.85 3.60 8.29
N GLY A 64 -11.07 4.14 8.17
CA GLY A 64 -11.48 5.34 8.91
C GLY A 64 -11.50 5.14 10.42
N ARG A 65 -11.60 3.87 10.89
CA ARG A 65 -11.56 3.51 12.32
C ARG A 65 -10.15 3.32 12.86
N LEU A 66 -9.22 3.02 11.98
CA LEU A 66 -7.83 2.93 12.36
C LEU A 66 -7.41 4.34 12.88
N ALA A 67 -6.84 4.39 14.08
CA ALA A 67 -6.43 5.58 14.87
C ALA A 67 -5.89 6.77 14.03
N PRO A 68 -5.85 8.02 14.52
CA PRO A 68 -5.51 9.17 13.67
C PRO A 68 -4.15 8.99 12.96
N PHE A 69 -4.18 8.69 11.65
CA PHE A 69 -2.98 8.68 10.82
C PHE A 69 -2.87 9.97 10.02
N ARG A 70 -1.62 10.33 9.79
CA ARG A 70 -1.26 11.31 8.79
C ARG A 70 -1.07 10.60 7.45
N ILE A 71 -1.98 10.83 6.50
CA ILE A 71 -1.79 10.40 5.11
C ILE A 71 -0.65 11.21 4.49
N ARG A 72 0.40 10.51 4.02
CA ARG A 72 1.55 11.10 3.32
C ARG A 72 1.39 11.03 1.80
N TRP A 73 0.87 9.91 1.31
CA TRP A 73 0.60 9.66 -0.10
C TRP A 73 -0.79 9.07 -0.25
N PHE A 74 -1.54 9.58 -1.21
CA PHE A 74 -2.86 9.07 -1.57
C PHE A 74 -2.97 9.07 -3.10
N LEU A 75 -3.13 7.89 -3.66
CA LEU A 75 -3.15 7.64 -5.09
C LEU A 75 -4.42 6.85 -5.36
N THR A 76 -5.28 7.29 -6.27
CA THR A 76 -6.56 6.61 -6.53
C THR A 76 -6.91 6.64 -8.01
N GLY A 77 -7.56 5.58 -8.48
CA GLY A 77 -8.01 5.43 -9.85
C GLY A 77 -8.42 4.00 -10.17
N GLY A 78 -9.41 3.81 -11.03
CA GLY A 78 -9.82 2.47 -11.50
C GLY A 78 -10.22 1.49 -10.39
N GLY A 79 -10.85 1.97 -9.31
CA GLY A 79 -11.25 1.14 -8.15
C GLY A 79 -10.08 0.70 -7.25
N ILE A 80 -8.87 1.20 -7.51
CA ILE A 80 -7.67 0.95 -6.71
C ILE A 80 -7.31 2.25 -5.97
N THR A 81 -6.95 2.12 -4.70
CA THR A 81 -6.36 3.19 -3.92
C THR A 81 -5.07 2.70 -3.27
N LEU A 82 -3.97 3.37 -3.55
CA LEU A 82 -2.69 3.17 -2.88
C LEU A 82 -2.49 4.31 -1.89
N LEU A 83 -2.20 3.97 -0.63
CA LEU A 83 -1.97 4.97 0.40
C LEU A 83 -0.73 4.64 1.21
N ARG A 84 -0.05 5.71 1.62
CA ARG A 84 0.95 5.65 2.68
C ARG A 84 0.49 6.50 3.84
N ALA A 85 0.16 5.85 4.93
CA ALA A 85 -0.27 6.47 6.17
C ALA A 85 0.86 6.40 7.20
N GLN A 86 0.89 7.34 8.13
CA GLN A 86 1.86 7.35 9.22
C GLN A 86 1.14 7.62 10.54
N SER A 87 1.28 6.72 11.51
CA SER A 87 0.94 6.97 12.92
C SER A 87 2.15 7.56 13.65
N THR A 88 2.00 7.79 14.95
CA THR A 88 3.10 8.18 15.83
C THR A 88 4.21 7.13 15.89
N LEU A 89 3.86 5.85 15.76
CA LEU A 89 4.79 4.72 15.95
C LEU A 89 5.14 3.99 14.65
N GLN A 90 4.28 4.06 13.63
CA GLN A 90 4.34 3.14 12.50
C GLN A 90 4.02 3.85 11.18
N THR A 91 4.50 3.29 10.07
CA THR A 91 4.14 3.71 8.72
C THR A 91 3.42 2.55 8.06
N TYR A 92 2.24 2.82 7.51
CA TYR A 92 1.46 1.83 6.78
C TYR A 92 1.54 2.07 5.28
N ASN A 93 1.80 1.01 4.54
CA ASN A 93 1.70 0.98 3.08
C ASN A 93 0.53 0.07 2.73
N LEU A 94 -0.59 0.67 2.29
CA LEU A 94 -1.81 -0.09 2.01
C LEU A 94 -2.21 0.06 0.54
N LEU A 95 -2.69 -1.04 -0.03
CA LEU A 95 -3.41 -1.07 -1.29
C LEU A 95 -4.84 -1.50 -1.00
N ILE A 96 -5.80 -0.67 -1.38
CA ILE A 96 -7.23 -0.93 -1.31
C ILE A 96 -7.73 -1.20 -2.72
N LEU A 97 -8.41 -2.32 -2.92
CA LEU A 97 -9.10 -2.68 -4.15
C LEU A 97 -10.57 -2.85 -3.84
N GLN A 98 -11.43 -2.17 -4.60
CA GLN A 98 -12.88 -2.38 -4.53
C GLN A 98 -13.23 -3.74 -5.14
N ILE A 99 -13.95 -4.57 -4.38
CA ILE A 99 -14.45 -5.88 -4.80
C ILE A 99 -15.98 -5.84 -4.91
N PRO A 100 -16.58 -6.58 -5.86
CA PRO A 100 -18.01 -6.50 -6.12
C PRO A 100 -18.86 -7.13 -5.00
N THR A 101 -18.26 -7.92 -4.13
CA THR A 101 -18.98 -8.73 -3.15
C THR A 101 -18.76 -8.19 -1.74
N ASP A 102 -19.84 -8.10 -0.99
CA ASP A 102 -19.81 -7.75 0.44
C ASP A 102 -19.24 -8.93 1.25
N TRP A 103 -18.24 -8.66 2.10
CA TRP A 103 -17.50 -9.68 2.84
C TRP A 103 -17.37 -9.30 4.33
N PRO A 104 -17.75 -10.19 5.28
CA PRO A 104 -17.57 -9.93 6.71
C PRO A 104 -16.08 -9.77 7.07
N ALA A 105 -15.74 -8.73 7.84
CA ALA A 105 -14.36 -8.40 8.20
C ALA A 105 -13.53 -9.65 8.58
N SER A 106 -12.57 -10.00 7.73
CA SER A 106 -11.73 -11.19 7.84
C SER A 106 -10.31 -10.85 7.41
N ALA A 107 -9.30 -11.38 8.08
CA ALA A 107 -7.92 -11.02 7.80
C ALA A 107 -6.93 -12.18 7.98
N LEU A 108 -5.88 -12.17 7.16
CA LEU A 108 -4.68 -13.00 7.27
C LEU A 108 -3.53 -12.09 7.70
N ARG A 109 -3.19 -12.11 9.00
CA ARG A 109 -2.11 -11.31 9.57
C ARG A 109 -0.80 -12.10 9.54
N PRO A 110 0.29 -11.57 8.93
CA PRO A 110 1.59 -12.22 8.95
C PRO A 110 2.07 -12.47 10.38
N VAL A 111 2.58 -13.67 10.68
CA VAL A 111 3.09 -13.99 12.02
C VAL A 111 4.38 -13.22 12.32
N ARG A 112 5.21 -13.02 11.29
CA ARG A 112 6.53 -12.40 11.42
C ARG A 112 6.52 -10.87 11.32
N ALA A 113 5.42 -10.26 10.90
CA ALA A 113 5.32 -8.80 10.89
C ALA A 113 5.27 -8.29 12.32
N ALA A 114 6.19 -7.39 12.65
CA ALA A 114 6.21 -6.75 13.96
C ALA A 114 4.96 -5.89 14.14
N THR A 115 4.49 -5.29 13.04
CA THR A 115 3.37 -4.37 13.03
C THR A 115 2.53 -4.58 11.78
N CYS A 116 1.21 -4.61 11.93
CA CYS A 116 0.28 -4.73 10.81
C CYS A 116 -0.93 -3.83 11.05
N CYS A 117 -1.51 -3.26 9.99
CA CYS A 117 -2.74 -2.47 10.11
C CYS A 117 -3.91 -3.30 10.68
N ILE A 118 -3.86 -4.62 10.52
CA ILE A 118 -4.82 -5.57 11.10
C ILE A 118 -4.81 -5.49 12.63
N ASP A 119 -3.66 -5.21 13.26
CA ASP A 119 -3.53 -5.14 14.72
C ASP A 119 -4.27 -3.95 15.33
N ALA A 120 -4.51 -2.92 14.53
CA ALA A 120 -5.28 -1.76 14.92
C ALA A 120 -6.80 -1.96 14.69
N LEU A 121 -7.21 -3.09 14.12
CA LEU A 121 -8.60 -3.52 14.07
C LEU A 121 -8.85 -4.49 15.22
N GLU A 122 -9.91 -4.25 16.00
CA GLU A 122 -10.33 -5.11 17.11
C GLU A 122 -11.02 -6.39 16.59
N LEU A 123 -10.33 -7.17 15.75
CA LEU A 123 -10.81 -8.44 15.20
C LEU A 123 -10.48 -9.60 16.15
N PHE A 124 -11.36 -10.61 16.18
CA PHE A 124 -11.10 -11.83 16.96
C PHE A 124 -10.09 -12.72 16.24
N SER A 125 -9.12 -13.26 16.99
CA SER A 125 -8.16 -14.23 16.50
C SER A 125 -8.72 -15.66 16.57
N TYR A 126 -8.49 -16.44 15.52
CA TYR A 126 -8.91 -17.83 15.40
C TYR A 126 -7.72 -18.74 15.11
N PRO A 127 -7.75 -20.00 15.58
CA PRO A 127 -6.72 -20.97 15.23
C PRO A 127 -6.72 -21.23 13.71
N SER A 128 -5.53 -21.18 13.12
CA SER A 128 -5.32 -21.57 11.72
C SER A 128 -5.61 -23.06 11.54
N THR A 129 -6.35 -23.42 10.50
CA THR A 129 -6.64 -24.84 10.21
C THR A 129 -5.45 -25.57 9.57
N ARG A 130 -4.49 -24.82 9.04
CA ARG A 130 -3.30 -25.35 8.35
C ARG A 130 -2.08 -25.26 9.27
N GLY A 131 -1.34 -26.36 9.39
CA GLY A 131 -0.20 -26.52 10.30
C GLY A 131 1.06 -25.69 9.99
N VAL A 132 1.06 -24.85 8.96
CA VAL A 132 2.15 -23.89 8.70
C VAL A 132 1.67 -22.47 9.02
N GLU A 133 2.17 -21.93 10.12
CA GLU A 133 1.81 -20.63 10.69
C GLU A 133 2.51 -19.45 9.98
N ARG A 134 2.30 -19.28 8.67
CA ARG A 134 2.71 -18.03 7.99
C ARG A 134 1.82 -16.86 8.41
N PHE A 135 0.54 -17.15 8.65
CA PHE A 135 -0.48 -16.18 8.98
C PHE A 135 -1.32 -16.64 10.17
N THR A 136 -1.67 -15.69 11.03
CA THR A 136 -2.74 -15.79 12.02
C THR A 136 -4.05 -15.35 11.38
N LEU A 137 -5.13 -16.04 11.71
CA LEU A 137 -6.45 -15.78 11.15
C LEU A 137 -7.24 -14.87 12.08
N HIS A 138 -7.82 -13.80 11.55
CA HIS A 138 -8.64 -12.86 12.31
C HIS A 138 -9.97 -12.62 11.62
N GLY A 139 -11.02 -12.27 12.37
CA GLY A 139 -12.28 -11.82 11.79
C GLY A 139 -13.40 -11.57 12.80
N VAL A 140 -14.52 -11.03 12.32
CA VAL A 140 -15.75 -10.87 13.10
C VAL A 140 -16.63 -12.13 13.01
N ASP A 141 -16.68 -12.77 11.84
CA ASP A 141 -17.38 -14.03 11.62
C ASP A 141 -16.37 -15.19 11.46
N PRO A 142 -16.37 -16.20 12.36
CA PRO A 142 -15.50 -17.37 12.25
C PRO A 142 -15.66 -18.13 10.92
N SER A 143 -16.88 -18.14 10.35
CA SER A 143 -17.17 -18.88 9.12
C SER A 143 -16.55 -18.20 7.90
N ALA A 144 -16.67 -16.87 7.78
CA ALA A 144 -16.00 -16.07 6.76
C ALA A 144 -14.47 -16.15 6.90
N ALA A 145 -13.95 -16.01 8.11
CA ALA A 145 -12.51 -16.12 8.38
C ALA A 145 -11.97 -17.48 7.93
N ARG A 146 -12.61 -18.61 8.29
CA ARG A 146 -12.19 -19.95 7.85
C ARG A 146 -12.29 -20.14 6.34
N ARG A 147 -13.29 -19.54 5.68
CA ARG A 147 -13.38 -19.55 4.21
C ARG A 147 -12.20 -18.83 3.57
N LEU A 148 -11.81 -17.68 4.12
CA LEU A 148 -10.61 -16.97 3.68
C LEU A 148 -9.35 -17.81 3.89
N ASP A 149 -9.19 -18.44 5.06
CA ASP A 149 -8.06 -19.32 5.39
C ASP A 149 -7.95 -20.53 4.44
N ALA A 150 -9.09 -21.14 4.10
CA ALA A 150 -9.17 -22.29 3.22
C ALA A 150 -8.94 -21.92 1.74
N SER A 151 -9.12 -20.65 1.36
CA SER A 151 -9.00 -20.19 -0.02
C SER A 151 -7.56 -20.29 -0.57
N GLN A 152 -7.43 -20.10 -1.89
CA GLN A 152 -6.12 -20.02 -2.54
C GLN A 152 -5.35 -18.73 -2.18
N ALA A 153 -6.02 -17.72 -1.60
CA ALA A 153 -5.41 -16.45 -1.23
C ALA A 153 -4.21 -16.64 -0.28
N ARG A 154 -4.35 -17.53 0.71
CA ARG A 154 -3.28 -17.88 1.64
C ARG A 154 -2.04 -18.47 0.95
N GLY A 155 -2.23 -19.14 -0.18
CA GLY A 155 -1.15 -19.71 -0.98
C GLY A 155 -0.39 -18.65 -1.78
N LEU A 156 -1.12 -17.67 -2.31
CA LEU A 156 -0.58 -16.58 -3.13
C LEU A 156 0.07 -15.46 -2.32
N LEU A 157 -0.40 -15.22 -1.09
CA LEU A 157 0.13 -14.15 -0.24
C LEU A 157 1.58 -14.43 0.17
N PRO A 158 2.50 -13.47 -0.07
CA PRO A 158 3.81 -13.49 0.55
C PRO A 158 3.73 -13.47 2.09
N PRO A 159 4.67 -14.13 2.80
CA PRO A 159 4.60 -14.31 4.25
C PRO A 159 4.80 -13.02 5.05
N ASP A 160 5.13 -11.91 4.39
CA ASP A 160 5.35 -10.57 4.94
C ASP A 160 4.22 -9.58 4.60
N ILE A 161 3.15 -10.05 3.94
CA ILE A 161 2.04 -9.22 3.47
C ILE A 161 0.74 -9.62 4.16
N GLY A 162 0.08 -8.65 4.76
CA GLY A 162 -1.25 -8.81 5.33
C GLY A 162 -2.35 -8.69 4.29
N LEU A 163 -3.43 -9.45 4.50
CA LEU A 163 -4.67 -9.32 3.74
C LEU A 163 -5.81 -9.08 4.71
N LEU A 164 -6.61 -8.06 4.43
CA LEU A 164 -7.86 -7.76 5.13
C LEU A 164 -8.95 -7.64 4.07
N ILE A 165 -10.11 -8.23 4.33
CA ILE A 165 -11.30 -8.08 3.49
C ILE A 165 -12.43 -7.62 4.39
N VAL A 166 -13.06 -6.51 4.05
CA VAL A 166 -14.10 -5.88 4.83
C VAL A 166 -15.07 -5.12 3.93
N GLY A 167 -16.34 -5.49 3.99
CA GLY A 167 -17.33 -4.91 3.10
C GLY A 167 -17.00 -5.22 1.65
N HIS A 168 -16.95 -4.16 0.83
CA HIS A 168 -16.54 -4.18 -0.56
C HIS A 168 -15.05 -3.88 -0.76
N GLU A 169 -14.23 -3.95 0.28
CA GLU A 169 -12.81 -3.59 0.21
C GLU A 169 -11.92 -4.81 0.44
N LEU A 170 -11.01 -5.05 -0.50
CA LEU A 170 -9.83 -5.90 -0.33
C LEU A 170 -8.64 -4.99 -0.02
N ILE A 171 -8.04 -5.16 1.14
CA ILE A 171 -6.95 -4.33 1.65
C ILE A 171 -5.71 -5.21 1.80
N ILE A 172 -4.63 -4.84 1.10
CA ILE A 172 -3.32 -5.44 1.22
C ILE A 172 -2.44 -4.52 2.07
N ASP A 173 -1.89 -5.06 3.15
CA ASP A 173 -0.87 -4.42 3.97
C ASP A 173 0.51 -4.93 3.59
N PHE A 174 1.32 -4.05 2.99
CA PHE A 174 2.71 -4.31 2.62
C PHE A 174 3.67 -3.35 3.33
N SER A 175 3.37 -3.01 4.59
CA SER A 175 4.13 -2.04 5.40
C SER A 175 5.59 -2.45 5.63
N GLU A 176 5.88 -3.75 5.62
CA GLU A 176 7.25 -4.31 5.70
C GLU A 176 8.06 -4.11 4.40
N ARG A 177 7.43 -3.65 3.31
CA ARG A 177 8.06 -3.47 2.00
C ARG A 177 8.28 -2.00 1.65
N PRO A 178 9.24 -1.71 0.73
CA PRO A 178 9.41 -0.36 0.19
C PRO A 178 8.15 0.18 -0.49
N PHE A 179 7.86 1.47 -0.26
CA PHE A 179 6.80 2.19 -0.97
C PHE A 179 7.37 2.78 -2.28
N ASP A 180 7.52 1.94 -3.30
CA ASP A 180 8.06 2.30 -4.61
C ASP A 180 7.27 1.68 -5.78
N ALA A 181 7.61 2.08 -7.00
CA ALA A 181 6.93 1.67 -8.21
C ALA A 181 6.94 0.16 -8.45
N ILE A 182 8.03 -0.54 -8.11
CA ILE A 182 8.17 -1.98 -8.36
C ILE A 182 7.23 -2.74 -7.44
N GLU A 183 7.19 -2.37 -6.16
CA GLU A 183 6.25 -3.00 -5.23
C GLU A 183 4.80 -2.67 -5.58
N PHE A 184 4.51 -1.50 -6.15
CA PHE A 184 3.14 -1.17 -6.56
C PHE A 184 2.63 -2.07 -7.68
N ASP A 185 3.44 -2.29 -8.71
CA ASP A 185 3.09 -3.19 -9.81
C ASP A 185 2.79 -4.60 -9.27
N ARG A 186 3.64 -5.07 -8.36
CA ARG A 186 3.47 -6.36 -7.68
C ARG A 186 2.20 -6.40 -6.86
N MET A 187 1.91 -5.36 -6.07
CA MET A 187 0.74 -5.31 -5.20
C MET A 187 -0.56 -5.19 -6.00
N ILE A 188 -0.58 -4.39 -7.07
CA ILE A 188 -1.74 -4.27 -7.97
C ILE A 188 -2.03 -5.62 -8.64
N ALA A 189 -1.00 -6.28 -9.18
CA ALA A 189 -1.14 -7.60 -9.78
C ALA A 189 -1.66 -8.63 -8.75
N LEU A 190 -1.06 -8.65 -7.54
CA LEU A 190 -1.48 -9.51 -6.44
C LEU A 190 -2.93 -9.24 -6.04
N ALA A 191 -3.33 -7.99 -5.86
CA ALA A 191 -4.70 -7.61 -5.48
C ALA A 191 -5.73 -8.09 -6.49
N ARG A 192 -5.46 -7.88 -7.79
CA ARG A 192 -6.33 -8.34 -8.87
C ARG A 192 -6.42 -9.87 -8.90
N GLN A 193 -5.29 -10.55 -8.74
CA GLN A 193 -5.28 -12.01 -8.70
C GLN A 193 -6.07 -12.53 -7.50
N LEU A 194 -5.87 -11.95 -6.31
CA LEU A 194 -6.61 -12.29 -5.10
C LEU A 194 -8.11 -12.07 -5.30
N ALA A 195 -8.53 -10.91 -5.81
CA ALA A 195 -9.94 -10.63 -6.09
C ALA A 195 -10.57 -11.65 -7.04
N GLY A 196 -9.82 -12.16 -8.02
CA GLY A 196 -10.29 -13.19 -8.96
C GLY A 196 -10.44 -14.59 -8.36
N ILE A 197 -9.81 -14.88 -7.22
CA ILE A 197 -9.86 -16.20 -6.56
C ILE A 197 -10.61 -16.21 -5.23
N LEU A 198 -11.09 -15.04 -4.76
CA LEU A 198 -11.89 -14.98 -3.55
C LEU A 198 -13.17 -15.79 -3.76
N PRO A 199 -13.53 -16.67 -2.82
CA PRO A 199 -14.81 -17.36 -2.90
C PRO A 199 -15.94 -16.34 -2.81
N VAL A 200 -17.10 -16.64 -3.39
CA VAL A 200 -18.29 -15.80 -3.17
C VAL A 200 -18.83 -16.13 -1.77
N PRO A 201 -18.85 -15.19 -0.81
CA PRO A 201 -19.50 -15.43 0.46
C PRO A 201 -20.97 -15.67 0.19
N ARG A 202 -21.50 -16.81 0.64
CA ARG A 202 -22.94 -17.00 0.72
C ARG A 202 -23.49 -15.90 1.62
N SER A 203 -24.35 -15.04 1.05
CA SER A 203 -25.17 -14.13 1.82
C SER A 203 -25.84 -14.94 2.92
N ALA A 204 -25.68 -14.53 4.18
CA ALA A 204 -26.54 -15.09 5.22
C ALA A 204 -27.99 -14.89 4.74
N PRO A 205 -28.87 -15.91 4.84
CA PRO A 205 -30.27 -15.71 4.52
C PRO A 205 -30.73 -14.50 5.34
N ALA A 206 -31.24 -13.47 4.66
CA ALA A 206 -31.74 -12.27 5.32
C ALA A 206 -32.65 -12.75 6.45
N GLU A 207 -32.26 -12.50 7.70
CA GLU A 207 -33.09 -12.78 8.86
C GLU A 207 -34.40 -12.06 8.59
N GLN A 208 -35.43 -12.83 8.22
CA GLN A 208 -36.79 -12.35 8.07
C GLN A 208 -37.21 -11.95 9.47
N THR A 209 -37.01 -10.68 9.81
CA THR A 209 -37.59 -10.06 10.99
C THR A 209 -39.11 -10.13 10.84
N ALA A 210 -39.69 -11.10 11.55
CA ALA A 210 -41.13 -11.24 11.76
C ALA A 210 -41.64 -10.18 12.74
#